data_AF-A0A806CFQ9-F1
#
_entry.id   AF-A0A806CFQ9-F1
#
_cell.length_a   1.000
_cell.length_b   1.000
_cell.length_c   1.000
_cell.angle_alpha   90.00
_cell.angle_beta   90.00
_cell.angle_gamma   90.00
#
_symmetry.space_group_name_H-M   'P 1'
#
loop_
_entity.id
_entity.type
_entity.pdbx_description
1 polymer ?
#
loop_
_entity_poly.entity_id
_entity_poly.type
_entity_poly.pdbx_seq_one_letter_code
_entity_poly.pdbx_strand_id
1 'polypeptide(L)'
;MKTLFRICIIILSVALLGCYLPDNQDQAVKSFFDNLNNLENCGMSADDIITVGKFSNLKLHAAEHRLLDDIEKTLYSLKNGSYPDIPPLPDYNENYFNKFFLDLGSVRSKELIRLFGRVKNEHNNRFKNEVYWLYLCIRELYSSDIKYSGENSHEYNVVVSRPTIDQQYFKLKKEIEGIL
;
A
#
# COMPACT_ATOMS: atom_id res chain seq x y z
N MET A 1 34.75 -14.15 -3.62
CA MET A 1 34.34 -15.30 -2.77
C MET A 1 33.48 -14.90 -1.57
N LYS A 2 33.89 -13.93 -0.73
CA LYS A 2 33.11 -13.53 0.46
C LYS A 2 31.70 -13.00 0.15
N THR A 3 31.50 -12.32 -0.98
CA THR A 3 30.20 -11.75 -1.39
C THR A 3 29.20 -12.82 -1.84
N LEU A 4 29.64 -13.78 -2.65
CA LEU A 4 28.82 -14.92 -3.09
C LEU A 4 28.38 -15.81 -1.92
N PHE A 5 29.30 -16.07 -0.97
CA PHE A 5 28.99 -16.86 0.22
C PHE A 5 27.93 -16.19 1.10
N ARG A 6 27.94 -14.85 1.18
CA ARG A 6 26.96 -14.06 1.94
C ARG A 6 25.60 -14.00 1.26
N ILE A 7 25.56 -13.87 -0.07
CA ILE A 7 24.32 -13.93 -0.86
C ILE A 7 23.67 -15.31 -0.71
N CYS A 8 24.46 -16.39 -0.74
CA CYS A 8 23.96 -17.74 -0.49
C CYS A 8 23.34 -17.89 0.90
N ILE A 9 23.93 -17.29 1.94
CA ILE A 9 23.37 -17.35 3.30
C ILE A 9 22.03 -16.60 3.37
N ILE A 10 21.91 -15.42 2.74
CA ILE A 10 20.66 -14.65 2.73
C ILE A 10 19.56 -15.42 1.97
N ILE A 11 19.86 -15.94 0.79
CA ILE A 11 18.92 -16.76 0.00
C ILE A 11 18.52 -18.02 0.76
N LEU A 12 19.46 -18.70 1.43
CA LEU A 12 19.16 -19.87 2.27
C LEU A 12 18.26 -19.48 3.45
N SER A 13 18.51 -18.35 4.11
CA SER A 13 17.69 -17.91 5.23
C SER A 13 16.27 -17.54 4.80
N VAL A 14 16.10 -16.89 3.63
CA VAL A 14 14.79 -16.56 3.06
C VAL A 14 14.04 -17.84 2.64
N ALA A 15 14.73 -18.80 2.04
CA ALA A 15 14.15 -20.09 1.68
C ALA A 15 13.75 -20.92 2.93
N LEU A 16 14.59 -20.92 3.98
CA LEU A 16 14.30 -21.61 5.23
C LEU A 16 13.15 -20.95 6.00
N LEU A 17 13.07 -19.62 6.05
CA LEU A 17 11.97 -18.89 6.69
C LEU A 17 10.65 -19.07 5.94
N GLY A 18 10.67 -19.13 4.61
CA GLY A 18 9.48 -19.41 3.80
C GLY A 18 8.99 -20.85 3.89
N CYS A 19 9.85 -21.80 4.31
CA CYS A 19 9.51 -23.22 4.36
C CYS A 19 9.13 -23.77 5.75
N TYR A 20 9.37 -23.05 6.86
CA TYR A 20 9.35 -23.69 8.20
C TYR A 20 8.38 -23.17 9.27
N LEU A 21 7.63 -22.08 9.08
CA LEU A 21 6.79 -21.55 10.18
C LEU A 21 5.39 -21.08 9.72
N PRO A 22 4.31 -21.79 10.13
CA PRO A 22 2.94 -21.41 9.78
C PRO A 22 2.35 -20.28 10.65
N ASP A 23 2.87 -20.02 11.86
CA ASP A 23 2.10 -19.29 12.89
C ASP A 23 2.70 -17.97 13.41
N ASN A 24 3.87 -17.52 12.94
CA ASN A 24 4.52 -16.30 13.45
C ASN A 24 5.25 -15.48 12.35
N GLN A 25 4.73 -15.49 11.12
CA GLN A 25 5.39 -14.87 9.97
C GLN A 25 5.64 -13.37 10.17
N ASP A 26 4.68 -12.62 10.72
CA ASP A 26 4.82 -11.16 10.86
C ASP A 26 5.95 -10.76 11.82
N GLN A 27 6.15 -11.50 12.91
CA GLN A 27 7.20 -11.19 13.88
C GLN A 27 8.58 -11.59 13.36
N ALA A 28 8.67 -12.71 12.63
CA ALA A 28 9.90 -13.16 12.00
C ALA A 28 10.33 -12.24 10.85
N VAL A 29 9.37 -11.80 10.03
CA VAL A 29 9.57 -10.84 8.95
C VAL A 29 10.00 -9.48 9.52
N LYS A 30 9.32 -9.00 10.57
CA LYS A 30 9.70 -7.76 11.24
C LYS A 30 11.11 -7.81 11.83
N SER A 31 11.45 -8.89 12.54
CA SER A 31 12.80 -9.08 13.08
C SER A 31 13.88 -9.17 11.99
N PHE A 32 13.55 -9.77 10.85
CA PHE A 32 14.44 -9.81 9.68
C PHE A 32 14.69 -8.41 9.10
N PHE A 33 13.65 -7.60 8.93
CA PHE A 33 13.78 -6.22 8.46
C PHE A 33 14.50 -5.30 9.46
N ASP A 34 14.31 -5.51 10.76
CA ASP A 34 15.02 -4.79 11.82
C ASP A 34 16.52 -5.14 11.82
N ASN A 35 16.86 -6.42 11.64
CA ASN A 35 18.24 -6.87 11.48
C ASN A 35 18.89 -6.39 10.17
N LEU A 36 18.10 -6.17 9.12
CA LEU A 36 18.54 -5.61 7.84
C LEU A 36 18.87 -4.12 7.94
N ASN A 37 18.12 -3.33 8.72
CA ASN A 37 18.48 -1.93 9.00
C ASN A 37 19.82 -1.83 9.73
N ASN A 38 20.14 -2.80 10.59
CA ASN A 38 21.44 -2.89 11.25
C ASN A 38 22.58 -3.34 10.31
N LEU A 39 22.27 -3.71 9.06
CA LEU A 39 23.22 -4.13 8.03
C LEU A 39 23.68 -2.94 7.14
N GLU A 40 23.61 -1.71 7.64
CA GLU A 40 24.10 -0.48 6.98
C GLU A 40 25.62 -0.52 6.68
N ASN A 41 26.35 -1.50 7.22
CA ASN A 41 27.80 -1.69 7.05
C ASN A 41 28.19 -2.55 5.81
N CYS A 42 27.24 -2.94 4.95
CA CYS A 42 27.50 -3.84 3.82
C CYS A 42 27.58 -3.15 2.44
N GLY A 43 27.49 -1.81 2.37
CA GLY A 43 27.64 -1.05 1.11
C GLY A 43 26.54 -1.27 0.07
N MET A 44 25.48 -2.03 0.41
CA MET A 44 24.19 -2.04 -0.28
C MET A 44 23.28 -1.07 0.47
N SER A 45 22.65 -0.13 -0.22
CA SER A 45 21.61 0.68 0.42
C SER A 45 20.45 -0.24 0.80
N ALA A 46 19.81 -0.01 1.94
CA ALA A 46 18.55 -0.69 2.26
C ALA A 46 17.48 -0.46 1.16
N ASP A 47 17.66 0.57 0.33
CA ASP A 47 16.84 0.85 -0.84
C ASP A 47 17.03 -0.15 -1.99
N ASP A 48 18.13 -0.91 -2.05
CA ASP A 48 18.41 -1.81 -3.18
C ASP A 48 17.70 -3.18 -3.07
N ILE A 49 17.03 -3.45 -1.96
CA ILE A 49 16.38 -4.74 -1.71
C ILE A 49 14.94 -4.69 -2.23
N ILE A 50 14.74 -5.27 -3.42
CA ILE A 50 13.40 -5.58 -3.95
C ILE A 50 12.82 -6.71 -3.09
N THR A 51 11.73 -6.44 -2.36
CA THR A 51 11.11 -7.49 -1.54
C THR A 51 10.26 -8.44 -2.40
N VAL A 52 10.27 -9.72 -2.04
CA VAL A 52 9.40 -10.75 -2.62
C VAL A 52 8.10 -10.73 -1.81
N GLY A 53 6.96 -10.45 -2.45
CA GLY A 53 5.67 -10.33 -1.78
C GLY A 53 4.53 -9.92 -2.72
N LYS A 54 3.32 -9.67 -2.18
CA LYS A 54 2.10 -9.33 -2.96
C LYS A 54 2.27 -8.15 -3.93
N PHE A 55 3.24 -7.27 -3.69
CA PHE A 55 3.58 -6.12 -4.51
C PHE A 55 4.91 -6.23 -5.25
N SER A 56 5.45 -7.43 -5.45
CA SER A 56 6.75 -7.65 -6.15
C SER A 56 6.80 -7.00 -7.53
N ASN A 57 5.67 -7.01 -8.26
CA ASN A 57 5.54 -6.40 -9.58
C ASN A 57 5.73 -4.88 -9.57
N LEU A 58 5.53 -4.23 -8.42
CA LEU A 58 5.72 -2.79 -8.26
C LEU A 58 7.19 -2.43 -8.01
N LYS A 59 8.05 -3.42 -7.71
CA LYS A 59 9.49 -3.23 -7.43
C LYS A 59 9.75 -2.17 -6.36
N LEU A 60 8.95 -2.14 -5.29
CA LEU A 60 9.04 -1.12 -4.25
C LEU A 60 10.36 -1.23 -3.47
N HIS A 61 10.89 -0.10 -3.04
CA HIS A 61 11.99 -0.02 -2.09
C HIS A 61 11.50 -0.34 -0.68
N ALA A 62 12.42 -0.65 0.25
CA ALA A 62 12.06 -1.00 1.63
C ALA A 62 11.22 0.10 2.34
N ALA A 63 11.56 1.38 2.12
CA ALA A 63 10.79 2.50 2.67
C ALA A 63 9.37 2.59 2.09
N GLU A 64 9.21 2.31 0.80
CA GLU A 64 7.90 2.30 0.13
C GLU A 64 7.03 1.14 0.65
N HIS A 65 7.61 -0.03 0.89
CA HIS A 65 6.92 -1.15 1.54
C HIS A 65 6.41 -0.79 2.94
N ARG A 66 7.26 -0.18 3.78
CA ARG A 66 6.85 0.26 5.13
C ARG A 66 5.70 1.26 5.08
N LEU A 67 5.76 2.24 4.17
CA LEU A 67 4.69 3.21 4.00
C LEU A 67 3.39 2.55 3.56
N LEU A 68 3.45 1.57 2.68
CA LEU A 68 2.28 0.83 2.24
C LEU A 68 1.66 0.00 3.39
N ASP A 69 2.49 -0.63 4.22
CA ASP A 69 2.04 -1.32 5.44
C ASP A 69 1.38 -0.35 6.43
N ASP A 70 1.91 0.87 6.56
CA ASP A 70 1.33 1.91 7.42
C ASP A 70 -0.05 2.37 6.93
N ILE A 71 -0.21 2.52 5.62
CA ILE A 71 -1.51 2.83 4.98
C ILE A 71 -2.49 1.68 5.27
N GLU A 72 -2.08 0.44 5.02
CA GLU A 72 -2.91 -0.74 5.25
C GLU A 72 -3.36 -0.86 6.72
N LYS A 73 -2.43 -0.71 7.69
CA LYS A 73 -2.76 -0.70 9.12
C LYS A 73 -3.73 0.42 9.50
N THR A 74 -3.59 1.58 8.87
CA THR A 74 -4.49 2.71 9.09
C THR A 74 -5.91 2.39 8.58
N LEU A 75 -6.03 1.75 7.42
CA LEU A 75 -7.32 1.27 6.90
C LEU A 75 -7.95 0.20 7.79
N TYR A 76 -7.18 -0.77 8.27
CA TYR A 76 -7.65 -1.75 9.24
C TYR A 76 -8.16 -1.09 10.54
N SER A 77 -7.47 -0.05 11.01
CA SER A 77 -7.89 0.72 12.19
C SER A 77 -9.19 1.50 11.93
N LEU A 78 -9.35 2.09 10.73
CA LEU A 78 -10.57 2.77 10.31
C LEU A 78 -11.75 1.80 10.18
N LYS A 79 -11.54 0.58 9.68
CA LYS A 79 -12.55 -0.47 9.64
C LYS A 79 -13.11 -0.79 11.02
N ASN A 80 -12.24 -0.82 12.03
CA ASN A 80 -12.59 -1.12 13.41
C ASN A 80 -13.04 0.12 14.20
N GLY A 81 -13.21 1.28 13.55
CA GLY A 81 -13.65 2.52 14.20
C GLY A 81 -12.66 3.06 15.24
N SER A 82 -11.36 2.79 15.09
CA SER A 82 -10.34 3.15 16.09
C SER A 82 -9.99 4.65 16.12
N TYR A 83 -10.52 5.46 15.19
CA TYR A 83 -10.28 6.90 15.11
C TYR A 83 -11.60 7.66 15.28
N PRO A 84 -11.84 8.34 16.42
CA PRO A 84 -13.11 9.05 16.68
C PRO A 84 -13.40 10.17 15.69
N ASP A 85 -12.34 10.84 15.19
CA ASP A 85 -12.44 12.03 14.36
C ASP A 85 -12.62 11.72 12.86
N ILE A 86 -12.56 10.44 12.46
CA ILE A 86 -12.64 10.00 11.07
C ILE A 86 -13.75 8.96 10.95
N PRO A 87 -14.67 9.09 9.98
CA PRO A 87 -15.71 8.08 9.79
C PRO A 87 -15.12 6.68 9.60
N PRO A 88 -15.73 5.63 10.19
CA PRO A 88 -15.26 4.27 10.00
C PRO A 88 -15.47 3.80 8.56
N LEU A 89 -14.65 2.84 8.13
CA LEU A 89 -14.73 2.18 6.83
C LEU A 89 -15.09 0.69 7.00
N PRO A 90 -16.32 0.35 7.44
CA PRO A 90 -16.70 -1.03 7.73
C PRO A 90 -16.63 -1.92 6.47
N ASP A 91 -16.75 -1.31 5.30
CA ASP A 91 -16.64 -1.91 3.97
C ASP A 91 -15.20 -2.01 3.45
N TYR A 92 -14.18 -1.79 4.31
CA TYR A 92 -12.78 -1.98 3.91
C TYR A 92 -12.51 -3.41 3.41
N ASN A 93 -12.02 -3.47 2.17
CA ASN A 93 -11.72 -4.67 1.41
C ASN A 93 -10.27 -4.64 0.94
N GLU A 94 -9.45 -5.52 1.52
CA GLU A 94 -8.02 -5.63 1.20
C GLU A 94 -7.77 -5.98 -0.27
N ASN A 95 -8.66 -6.76 -0.91
CA ASN A 95 -8.50 -7.11 -2.33
C ASN A 95 -8.66 -5.88 -3.24
N TYR A 96 -9.56 -4.95 -2.90
CA TYR A 96 -9.69 -3.69 -3.65
C TYR A 96 -8.45 -2.81 -3.48
N PHE A 97 -7.93 -2.74 -2.26
CA PHE A 97 -6.68 -2.03 -1.98
C PHE A 97 -5.50 -2.61 -2.75
N ASN A 98 -5.29 -3.92 -2.67
CA ASN A 98 -4.21 -4.62 -3.36
C ASN A 98 -4.35 -4.45 -4.88
N LYS A 99 -5.57 -4.62 -5.41
CA LYS A 99 -5.86 -4.45 -6.83
C LYS A 99 -5.57 -3.04 -7.33
N PHE A 100 -5.95 -2.00 -6.57
CA PHE A 100 -5.69 -0.61 -6.94
C PHE A 100 -4.20 -0.34 -7.22
N PHE A 101 -3.33 -0.69 -6.28
CA PHE A 101 -1.88 -0.45 -6.43
C PHE A 101 -1.27 -1.33 -7.52
N LEU A 102 -1.81 -2.52 -7.78
CA LEU A 102 -1.37 -3.36 -8.90
C LEU A 102 -1.81 -2.78 -10.25
N ASP A 103 -3.06 -2.35 -10.38
CA ASP A 103 -3.65 -1.79 -11.60
C ASP A 103 -3.00 -0.44 -11.97
N LEU A 104 -2.56 0.36 -10.99
CA LEU A 104 -1.79 1.58 -11.22
C LEU A 104 -0.42 1.33 -11.88
N GLY A 105 0.14 0.13 -11.66
CA GLY A 105 1.49 -0.23 -12.08
C GLY A 105 2.59 0.45 -11.27
N SER A 106 3.84 0.02 -11.49
CA SER A 106 4.99 0.38 -10.64
C SER A 106 5.22 1.89 -10.52
N VAL A 107 5.15 2.64 -11.63
CA VAL A 107 5.51 4.07 -11.65
C VAL A 107 4.54 4.89 -10.81
N ARG A 108 3.24 4.77 -11.07
CA ARG A 108 2.20 5.56 -10.40
C ARG A 108 1.99 5.12 -8.96
N SER A 109 2.09 3.82 -8.67
CA SER A 109 2.01 3.33 -7.30
C SER A 109 3.14 3.85 -6.42
N LYS A 110 4.38 3.83 -6.91
CA LYS A 110 5.52 4.41 -6.17
C LYS A 110 5.34 5.90 -5.95
N GLU A 111 4.93 6.63 -6.99
CA GLU A 111 4.67 8.07 -6.90
C GLU A 111 3.64 8.37 -5.81
N LEU A 112 2.50 7.67 -5.82
CA LEU A 112 1.45 7.85 -4.83
C LEU A 112 1.91 7.48 -3.42
N ILE A 113 2.60 6.34 -3.24
CA ILE A 113 3.14 5.93 -1.93
C ILE A 113 4.11 6.98 -1.38
N ARG A 114 4.97 7.55 -2.23
CA ARG A 114 5.90 8.63 -1.83
C ARG A 114 5.18 9.90 -1.40
N LEU A 115 4.08 10.26 -2.08
CA LEU A 115 3.24 11.39 -1.67
C LEU A 115 2.65 11.15 -0.26
N PHE A 116 2.11 9.97 0.01
CA PHE A 116 1.68 9.58 1.35
C PHE A 116 2.81 9.64 2.39
N GLY A 117 4.02 9.27 2.00
CA GLY A 117 5.20 9.41 2.86
C GLY A 117 5.49 10.86 3.27
N ARG A 118 5.31 11.81 2.34
CA ARG A 118 5.45 13.25 2.66
C ARG A 118 4.39 13.72 3.65
N VAL A 119 3.12 13.37 3.41
CA VAL A 119 2.01 13.70 4.31
C VAL A 119 2.23 13.14 5.72
N LYS A 120 2.72 11.89 5.80
CA LYS A 120 3.01 11.22 7.08
C LYS A 120 4.05 11.98 7.90
N ASN A 121 5.06 12.54 7.25
CA ASN A 121 6.15 13.26 7.92
C ASN A 121 5.73 14.63 8.46
N GLU A 122 4.73 15.28 7.84
CA GLU A 122 4.26 16.60 8.25
C GLU A 122 3.26 16.52 9.42
N HIS A 123 2.19 15.72 9.29
CA HIS A 123 1.12 15.67 10.27
C HIS A 123 0.40 14.30 10.33
N ASN A 124 0.47 13.61 11.48
CA ASN A 124 -0.11 12.27 11.64
C ASN A 124 -1.64 12.23 11.46
N ASN A 125 -2.39 13.22 11.94
CA ASN A 125 -3.85 13.25 11.71
C ASN A 125 -4.21 13.50 10.25
N ARG A 126 -3.40 14.28 9.52
CA ARG A 126 -3.61 14.49 8.08
C ARG A 126 -3.38 13.20 7.31
N PHE A 127 -2.33 12.46 7.62
CA PHE A 127 -2.07 11.15 7.02
C PHE A 127 -3.29 10.22 7.11
N LYS A 128 -3.93 10.12 8.27
CA LYS A 128 -5.13 9.28 8.43
C LYS A 128 -6.31 9.73 7.57
N ASN A 129 -6.53 11.05 7.45
CA ASN A 129 -7.57 11.59 6.57
C ASN A 129 -7.30 11.28 5.10
N GLU A 130 -6.05 11.40 4.66
CA GLU A 130 -5.69 11.06 3.28
C GLU A 130 -5.81 9.56 3.01
N VAL A 131 -5.49 8.71 4.00
CA VAL A 131 -5.69 7.26 3.88
C VAL A 131 -7.17 6.92 3.79
N TYR A 132 -8.01 7.61 4.57
CA TYR A 132 -9.46 7.49 4.44
C TYR A 132 -9.93 7.88 3.03
N TRP A 133 -9.46 9.03 2.51
CA TRP A 133 -9.79 9.50 1.17
C TRP A 133 -9.34 8.54 0.06
N LEU A 134 -8.12 7.99 0.18
CA LEU A 134 -7.61 6.92 -0.68
C LEU A 134 -8.61 5.78 -0.81
N TYR A 135 -9.13 5.29 0.31
CA TYR A 135 -10.07 4.17 0.25
C TYR A 135 -11.42 4.55 -0.34
N LEU A 136 -11.90 5.79 -0.15
CA LEU A 136 -13.10 6.25 -0.86
C LEU A 136 -12.93 6.21 -2.37
N CYS A 137 -11.78 6.66 -2.88
CA CYS A 137 -11.44 6.57 -4.31
C CYS A 137 -11.35 5.12 -4.81
N ILE A 138 -10.75 4.22 -4.01
CA ILE A 138 -10.68 2.79 -4.33
C ILE A 138 -12.08 2.16 -4.36
N ARG A 139 -12.93 2.52 -3.39
CA ARG A 139 -14.29 2.01 -3.29
C ARG A 139 -15.13 2.42 -4.50
N GLU A 140 -15.02 3.66 -4.94
CA GLU A 140 -15.65 4.16 -6.18
C GLU A 140 -15.24 3.36 -7.42
N LEU A 141 -14.04 2.77 -7.46
CA LEU A 141 -13.61 1.95 -8.60
C LEU A 141 -14.21 0.56 -8.60
N TYR A 142 -14.16 -0.11 -7.45
CA TYR A 142 -14.32 -1.56 -7.40
C TYR A 142 -15.58 -2.04 -6.68
N SER A 143 -16.23 -1.20 -5.88
CA SER A 143 -17.45 -1.60 -5.19
C SER A 143 -18.56 -1.91 -6.19
N SER A 144 -19.24 -3.03 -5.98
CA SER A 144 -20.46 -3.40 -6.70
C SER A 144 -21.69 -2.67 -6.17
N ASP A 145 -21.62 -2.15 -4.94
CA ASP A 145 -22.75 -1.48 -4.29
C ASP A 145 -23.00 -0.08 -4.85
N ILE A 146 -21.98 0.49 -5.52
CA ILE A 146 -22.10 1.77 -6.23
C ILE A 146 -22.57 1.48 -7.64
N LYS A 147 -23.80 1.90 -7.94
CA LYS A 147 -24.41 1.78 -9.27
C LYS A 147 -24.06 2.99 -10.12
N TYR A 148 -23.51 2.72 -11.30
CA TYR A 148 -23.20 3.72 -12.31
C TYR A 148 -24.18 3.62 -13.48
N SER A 149 -24.36 4.71 -14.23
CA SER A 149 -25.22 4.73 -15.41
C SER A 149 -24.75 3.71 -16.45
N GLY A 150 -25.67 2.88 -16.93
CA GLY A 150 -25.37 1.77 -17.84
C GLY A 150 -25.11 0.42 -17.15
N GLU A 151 -24.94 0.39 -15.83
CA GLU A 151 -24.84 -0.83 -15.02
C GLU A 151 -26.22 -1.13 -14.37
N ASN A 152 -27.12 -1.78 -15.13
CA ASN A 152 -28.38 -2.36 -14.66
C ASN A 152 -29.37 -1.46 -13.85
N SER A 153 -29.71 -0.25 -14.33
CA SER A 153 -31.00 0.39 -13.97
C SER A 153 -31.40 1.55 -14.90
N HIS A 154 -32.71 1.80 -14.94
CA HIS A 154 -33.44 2.75 -15.79
C HIS A 154 -32.83 4.15 -15.85
N GLU A 155 -32.96 4.75 -17.04
CA GLU A 155 -32.51 6.09 -17.44
C GLU A 155 -32.75 7.14 -16.36
N TYR A 156 -31.69 7.48 -15.63
CA TYR A 156 -31.58 8.78 -14.98
C TYR A 156 -30.96 9.75 -15.98
N ASN A 157 -31.51 10.97 -16.07
CA ASN A 157 -31.08 12.02 -17.02
C ASN A 157 -29.63 12.51 -16.86
N VAL A 158 -28.87 11.99 -15.88
CA VAL A 158 -27.45 12.29 -15.66
C VAL A 158 -26.67 10.99 -15.78
N VAL A 159 -25.85 10.90 -16.83
CA VAL A 159 -24.95 9.75 -17.05
C VAL A 159 -23.74 9.91 -16.12
N VAL A 160 -23.73 9.15 -15.03
CA VAL A 160 -22.57 9.04 -14.12
C VAL A 160 -21.86 7.73 -14.44
N SER A 161 -20.76 7.81 -15.19
CA SER A 161 -19.92 6.66 -15.51
C SER A 161 -19.04 6.27 -14.34
N ARG A 162 -18.74 4.97 -14.20
CA ARG A 162 -17.72 4.48 -13.26
C ARG A 162 -16.38 5.16 -13.55
N PRO A 163 -15.69 5.70 -12.54
CA PRO A 163 -14.41 6.35 -12.77
C PRO A 163 -13.37 5.35 -13.27
N THR A 164 -12.40 5.83 -14.04
CA THR A 164 -11.24 5.02 -14.42
C THR A 164 -10.17 5.07 -13.33
N ILE A 165 -9.28 4.07 -13.34
CA ILE A 165 -8.11 4.04 -12.46
C ILE A 165 -7.27 5.32 -12.59
N ASP A 166 -7.10 5.83 -13.82
CA ASP A 166 -6.38 7.07 -14.12
C ASP A 166 -7.07 8.30 -13.51
N GLN A 167 -8.40 8.38 -13.58
CA GLN A 167 -9.15 9.48 -12.98
C GLN A 167 -8.97 9.51 -11.45
N GLN A 168 -9.04 8.36 -10.79
CA GLN A 168 -8.82 8.29 -9.34
C GLN A 168 -7.37 8.57 -8.96
N TYR A 169 -6.42 8.08 -9.75
CA TYR A 169 -5.00 8.40 -9.58
C TYR A 169 -4.77 9.91 -9.56
N PHE A 170 -5.23 10.62 -10.60
CA PHE A 170 -5.04 12.06 -10.70
C PHE A 170 -5.83 12.83 -9.64
N LYS A 171 -7.03 12.35 -9.25
CA LYS A 171 -7.82 12.92 -8.16
C LYS A 171 -7.06 12.86 -6.84
N LEU A 172 -6.54 11.68 -6.48
CA LEU A 172 -5.74 11.48 -5.26
C LEU A 172 -4.45 12.29 -5.28
N LYS A 173 -3.73 12.23 -6.38
CA LYS A 173 -2.49 12.98 -6.54
C LYS A 173 -2.71 14.48 -6.34
N LYS A 174 -3.72 15.05 -7.00
CA LYS A 174 -4.04 16.47 -6.88
C LYS A 174 -4.46 16.87 -5.47
N GLU A 175 -5.24 16.03 -4.79
CA GLU A 175 -5.68 16.28 -3.41
C GLU A 175 -4.47 16.35 -2.47
N ILE A 176 -3.60 15.33 -2.53
CA ILE A 176 -2.41 15.23 -1.68
C ILE A 176 -1.42 16.36 -1.99
N GLU A 177 -1.19 16.67 -3.27
CA GLU A 177 -0.32 17.79 -3.66
C GLU A 177 -0.88 19.16 -3.24
N GLY A 178 -2.21 19.30 -3.12
CA GLY A 178 -2.84 20.54 -2.69
C GLY A 178 -2.68 20.85 -1.20
N ILE A 179 -2.28 19.86 -0.40
CA ILE A 179 -2.11 19.99 1.05
C ILE A 179 -0.64 19.94 1.51
N LEU A 180 0.28 19.51 0.65
CA LEU A 180 1.74 19.59 0.88
C LEU A 180 2.25 21.00 0.57
#